data_AF-A0A252BR67-F1
#
_entry.id   AF-A0A252BR67-F1
#
_cell.length_a   1.000
_cell.length_b   1.000
_cell.length_c   1.000
_cell.angle_alpha   90.00
_cell.angle_beta   90.00
_cell.angle_gamma   90.00
#
_symmetry.space_group_name_H-M   'P 1'
#
loop_
_entity.id
_entity.type
_entity.pdbx_description
1 polymer ?
#
loop_
_entity_poly.entity_id
_entity_poly.type
_entity_poly.pdbx_seq_one_letter_code
_entity_poly.pdbx_strand_id
1 'polypeptide(L)'
;SLRNLNHSDLRQSMGPKPNLKTLKRYNIFYGDNGTGKTTLFSLFAALPDGAHTDHRGVDYVIETTAGELVPGQKCSTGIRVFNAGYVQANIGRFDGPIRPILVVGKENRQLAVEVREDEAALAGRETSIEAEEKALATVRKDKDIAFPAIAKTIGEATSVTTPRNFRKPDAEKAFAKAATTARFHENYAAMRIAA
;
A
#
# COMPACT_ATOMS: atom_id res chain seq x y z
N SER A 1 -11.88 15.65 35.53
CA SER A 1 -13.11 15.05 36.09
C SER A 1 -14.13 14.92 34.98
N LEU A 2 -15.08 13.96 35.04
CA LEU A 2 -16.12 13.79 34.01
C LEU A 2 -17.47 14.25 34.58
N ARG A 3 -18.14 15.16 33.86
CA ARG A 3 -19.44 15.74 34.26
C ARG A 3 -20.42 15.71 33.08
N ASN A 4 -21.71 15.75 33.40
CA ASN A 4 -22.82 15.91 32.45
C ASN A 4 -22.87 14.89 31.31
N LEU A 5 -22.65 13.60 31.60
CA LEU A 5 -22.87 12.51 30.64
C LEU A 5 -24.37 12.29 30.38
N ASN A 6 -24.87 12.67 29.21
CA ASN A 6 -26.24 12.41 28.80
C ASN A 6 -26.28 11.33 27.69
N HIS A 7 -26.50 10.06 28.09
CA HIS A 7 -26.82 8.97 27.15
C HIS A 7 -27.86 8.04 27.78
N SER A 8 -28.81 7.53 26.98
CA SER A 8 -29.91 6.68 27.45
C SER A 8 -29.44 5.45 28.22
N ASP A 9 -28.32 4.85 27.81
CA ASP A 9 -27.74 3.65 28.43
C ASP A 9 -26.90 3.95 29.68
N LEU A 10 -26.47 5.20 29.86
CA LEU A 10 -25.72 5.65 31.03
C LEU A 10 -26.64 6.20 32.14
N ARG A 11 -27.91 6.49 31.83
CA ARG A 11 -28.92 6.97 32.78
C ARG A 11 -29.22 5.99 33.92
N GLN A 12 -29.07 4.68 33.71
CA GLN A 12 -29.38 3.68 34.74
C GLN A 12 -28.26 3.51 35.78
N SER A 13 -27.04 4.02 35.53
CA SER A 13 -25.87 3.74 36.38
C SER A 13 -25.35 4.95 37.18
N MET A 14 -25.84 6.16 36.95
CA MET A 14 -25.35 7.35 37.64
C MET A 14 -26.52 8.16 38.24
N GLY A 15 -26.84 7.84 39.51
CA GLY A 15 -27.62 8.73 40.37
C GLY A 15 -26.97 10.11 40.53
N PRO A 16 -27.65 11.08 41.17
CA PRO A 16 -27.25 12.47 41.16
C PRO A 16 -25.87 12.67 41.82
N LYS A 17 -24.94 13.23 41.04
CA LYS A 17 -23.57 13.67 41.39
C LYS A 17 -22.76 12.70 42.27
N PRO A 18 -22.15 11.65 41.71
CA PRO A 18 -20.96 11.10 42.33
C PRO A 18 -19.80 12.05 42.04
N ASN A 19 -19.11 12.53 43.07
CA ASN A 19 -17.77 13.09 42.94
C ASN A 19 -16.85 11.99 42.39
N LEU A 20 -16.78 11.89 41.06
CA LEU A 20 -15.86 10.99 40.38
C LEU A 20 -14.43 11.41 40.75
N LYS A 21 -13.70 10.48 41.38
CA LYS A 21 -12.29 10.66 41.69
C LYS A 21 -11.54 11.07 40.43
N THR A 22 -10.56 11.96 40.59
CA THR A 22 -9.66 12.34 39.50
C THR A 22 -9.04 11.08 38.89
N LEU A 23 -9.20 10.92 37.58
CA LEU A 23 -8.62 9.81 36.83
C LEU A 23 -7.09 9.88 36.94
N LYS A 24 -6.48 8.74 37.25
CA LYS A 24 -5.02 8.61 37.31
C LYS A 24 -4.45 8.30 35.91
N ARG A 25 -3.13 8.15 35.80
CA ARG A 25 -2.48 7.71 34.55
C ARG A 25 -3.00 6.35 34.06
N TYR A 26 -3.33 5.45 34.99
CA TYR A 26 -3.94 4.15 34.71
C TYR A 26 -5.20 4.01 35.55
N ASN A 27 -6.31 3.62 34.91
CA ASN A 27 -7.60 3.44 35.55
C ASN A 27 -8.17 2.08 35.13
N ILE A 28 -8.72 1.35 36.09
CA ILE A 28 -9.45 0.10 35.84
C ILE A 28 -10.90 0.34 36.22
N PHE A 29 -11.81 0.17 35.26
CA PHE A 29 -13.24 0.27 35.49
C PHE A 29 -13.85 -1.14 35.48
N TYR A 30 -14.52 -1.51 36.57
CA TYR A 30 -15.18 -2.81 36.77
C TYR A 30 -16.64 -2.61 37.19
N GLY A 31 -17.45 -3.67 37.10
CA GLY A 31 -18.87 -3.69 37.48
C GLY A 31 -19.69 -4.62 36.58
N ASP A 32 -20.98 -4.74 36.86
CA ASP A 32 -21.86 -5.71 36.19
C ASP A 32 -22.19 -5.36 34.73
N ASN A 33 -22.48 -6.36 33.91
CA ASN A 33 -22.93 -6.13 32.53
C ASN A 33 -24.18 -5.24 32.51
N GLY A 34 -24.25 -4.31 31.55
CA GLY A 34 -25.35 -3.34 31.47
C GLY A 34 -25.14 -2.04 32.24
N THR A 35 -24.09 -1.89 33.06
CA THR A 35 -23.80 -0.62 33.76
C THR A 35 -23.18 0.49 32.88
N GLY A 36 -23.23 0.35 31.56
CA GLY A 36 -22.72 1.36 30.62
C GLY A 36 -21.19 1.46 30.50
N LYS A 37 -20.42 0.49 31.03
CA LYS A 37 -18.94 0.46 30.88
C LYS A 37 -18.49 0.49 29.43
N THR A 38 -19.14 -0.27 28.56
CA THR A 38 -18.84 -0.29 27.12
C THR A 38 -19.04 1.09 26.52
N THR A 39 -20.16 1.76 26.84
CA THR A 39 -20.46 3.13 26.40
C THR A 39 -19.40 4.12 26.89
N LEU A 40 -18.98 4.02 28.16
CA LEU A 40 -17.93 4.87 28.72
C LEU A 40 -16.57 4.63 28.03
N PHE A 41 -16.22 3.38 27.75
CA PHE A 41 -15.00 3.03 27.01
C PHE A 41 -15.03 3.53 25.58
N SER A 42 -16.17 3.42 24.89
CA SER A 42 -16.35 3.98 23.55
C SER A 42 -16.18 5.50 23.55
N LEU A 43 -16.70 6.21 24.56
CA LEU A 43 -16.47 7.64 24.71
C LEU A 43 -14.97 7.96 24.85
N PHE A 44 -14.26 7.30 25.76
CA PHE A 44 -12.82 7.53 25.95
C PHE A 44 -12.00 7.21 24.70
N ALA A 45 -12.38 6.18 23.95
CA ALA A 45 -11.71 5.78 22.71
C ALA A 45 -11.89 6.81 21.60
N ALA A 46 -12.99 7.57 21.60
CA ALA A 46 -13.27 8.61 20.60
C ALA A 46 -12.69 9.99 20.92
N LEU A 47 -12.20 10.23 22.15
CA LEU A 47 -11.63 11.53 22.54
C LEU A 47 -10.44 11.99 21.67
N PRO A 48 -9.52 11.11 21.22
CA PRO A 48 -8.45 11.52 20.30
C PRO A 48 -8.99 12.05 18.95
N ASP A 49 -10.08 11.47 18.46
CA ASP A 49 -10.70 11.84 17.18
C ASP A 49 -11.70 13.00 17.32
N GLY A 50 -12.14 13.28 18.56
CA GLY A 50 -13.03 14.39 18.94
C GLY A 50 -14.52 14.08 18.81
N ALA A 51 -14.89 13.00 18.13
CA ALA A 51 -16.27 12.55 18.03
C ALA A 51 -16.35 11.04 17.76
N HIS A 52 -17.36 10.39 18.33
CA HIS A 52 -17.69 9.00 18.01
C HIS A 52 -18.66 8.98 16.82
N THR A 53 -18.34 8.21 15.77
CA THR A 53 -19.18 8.13 14.54
C THR A 53 -20.60 7.68 14.82
N ASP A 54 -20.75 6.73 15.75
CA ASP A 54 -22.02 6.05 16.02
C ASP A 54 -22.89 6.76 17.07
N HIS A 55 -22.31 7.71 17.81
CA HIS A 55 -22.97 8.36 18.95
C HIS A 55 -22.78 9.89 18.89
N ARG A 56 -23.27 10.49 17.79
CA ARG A 56 -23.12 11.94 17.51
C ARG A 56 -23.91 12.87 18.45
N GLY A 57 -24.81 12.33 19.27
CA GLY A 57 -25.69 13.10 20.17
C GLY A 57 -25.32 12.99 21.66
N VAL A 58 -24.11 12.52 21.99
CA VAL A 58 -23.68 12.42 23.39
C VAL A 58 -23.15 13.77 23.86
N ASP A 59 -23.83 14.36 24.83
CA ASP A 59 -23.30 15.52 25.56
C ASP A 59 -22.43 15.04 26.72
N TYR A 60 -21.24 15.65 26.86
CA TYR A 60 -20.30 15.41 27.95
C TYR A 60 -19.41 16.64 28.20
N VAL A 61 -18.89 16.78 29.42
CA VAL A 61 -17.81 17.73 29.73
C VAL A 61 -16.70 17.00 30.48
N ILE A 62 -15.49 17.05 29.93
CA ILE A 62 -14.29 16.48 30.55
C ILE A 62 -13.34 17.59 30.96
N GLU A 63 -13.13 17.76 32.26
CA GLU A 63 -12.09 18.64 32.77
C GLU A 63 -10.72 17.96 32.64
N THR A 64 -9.85 18.54 31.82
CA THR A 64 -8.44 18.15 31.65
C THR A 64 -7.51 19.22 32.21
N THR A 65 -6.22 18.91 32.33
CA THR A 65 -5.20 19.91 32.71
C THR A 65 -5.01 20.99 31.65
N ALA A 66 -5.45 20.77 30.41
CA ALA A 66 -5.38 21.72 29.32
C ALA A 66 -6.66 22.58 29.16
N GLY A 67 -7.67 22.35 30.00
CA GLY A 67 -8.99 22.99 29.92
C GLY A 67 -10.13 21.98 29.82
N GLU A 68 -11.34 22.49 29.64
CA GLU A 68 -12.53 21.67 29.44
C GLU A 68 -12.62 21.16 28.00
N LEU A 69 -13.05 19.91 27.85
CA LEU A 69 -13.25 19.26 26.58
C LEU A 69 -14.73 18.87 26.41
N VAL A 70 -15.31 19.36 25.32
CA VAL A 70 -16.72 19.15 24.94
C VAL A 70 -16.81 18.30 23.65
N PRO A 71 -18.00 17.80 23.26
CA PRO A 71 -18.16 17.03 22.03
C PRO A 71 -17.66 17.80 20.81
N GLY A 72 -16.97 17.10 19.90
CA GLY A 72 -16.37 17.68 18.69
C GLY A 72 -14.96 18.23 18.88
N GLN A 73 -14.47 18.36 20.13
CA GLN A 73 -13.10 18.76 20.39
C GLN A 73 -12.18 17.56 20.57
N LYS A 74 -11.03 17.60 19.89
CA LYS A 74 -9.99 16.56 20.01
C LYS A 74 -9.22 16.73 21.30
N CYS A 75 -9.02 15.62 22.01
CA CYS A 75 -8.15 15.59 23.17
C CYS A 75 -6.70 15.46 22.70
N SER A 76 -5.85 16.42 23.08
CA SER A 76 -4.40 16.37 22.82
C SER A 76 -3.67 15.34 23.69
N THR A 77 -4.32 14.85 24.75
CA THR A 77 -3.76 13.82 25.62
C THR A 77 -3.90 12.45 24.96
N GLY A 78 -2.80 11.72 24.84
CA GLY A 78 -2.80 10.36 24.30
C GLY A 78 -3.53 9.37 25.21
N ILE A 79 -4.85 9.29 25.11
CA ILE A 79 -5.69 8.35 25.84
C ILE A 79 -5.75 7.04 25.06
N ARG A 80 -5.47 5.92 25.73
CA ARG A 80 -5.59 4.57 25.16
C ARG A 80 -6.55 3.74 26.00
N VAL A 81 -7.52 3.10 25.33
CA VAL A 81 -8.52 2.24 25.96
C VAL A 81 -8.26 0.81 25.54
N PHE A 82 -7.88 -0.04 26.49
CA PHE A 82 -7.61 -1.47 26.24
C PHE A 82 -8.86 -2.31 26.58
N ASN A 83 -9.89 -2.25 25.73
CA ASN A 83 -11.08 -3.10 25.86
C ASN A 83 -11.07 -4.24 24.82
N ALA A 84 -12.07 -5.13 24.87
CA ALA A 84 -12.22 -6.22 23.90
C ALA A 84 -12.30 -5.70 22.45
N GLY A 85 -12.93 -4.55 22.22
CA GLY A 85 -12.99 -3.89 20.90
C GLY A 85 -11.61 -3.42 20.42
N TYR A 86 -10.78 -2.89 21.31
CA TYR A 86 -9.40 -2.50 21.02
C TYR A 86 -8.54 -3.71 20.67
N VAL A 87 -8.67 -4.80 21.43
CA VAL A 87 -7.99 -6.07 21.14
C VAL A 87 -8.43 -6.60 19.79
N GLN A 88 -9.73 -6.62 19.49
CA GLN A 88 -10.24 -7.09 18.20
C GLN A 88 -9.77 -6.21 17.03
N ALA A 89 -9.80 -4.88 17.20
CA ALA A 89 -9.43 -3.93 16.16
C ALA A 89 -7.91 -3.91 15.87
N ASN A 90 -7.08 -4.08 16.91
CA ASN A 90 -5.62 -3.96 16.78
C ASN A 90 -4.89 -5.30 16.70
N ILE A 91 -5.47 -6.39 17.21
CA ILE A 91 -4.83 -7.70 17.30
C ILE A 91 -5.59 -8.77 16.51
N GLY A 92 -6.93 -8.69 16.42
CA GLY A 92 -7.77 -9.67 15.71
C GLY A 92 -8.32 -10.80 16.59
N ARG A 93 -8.90 -11.84 15.98
CA ARG A 93 -9.37 -13.06 16.67
C ARG A 93 -8.16 -13.99 16.92
N PHE A 94 -8.01 -14.48 18.13
CA PHE A 94 -6.94 -15.43 18.49
C PHE A 94 -7.39 -16.86 18.20
N ASP A 95 -6.78 -17.50 17.21
CA ASP A 95 -6.81 -18.96 17.03
C ASP A 95 -5.39 -19.50 17.26
N GLY A 96 -5.00 -19.73 18.52
CA GLY A 96 -3.73 -20.38 18.89
C GLY A 96 -2.78 -19.62 19.83
N PRO A 97 -1.69 -20.25 20.30
CA PRO A 97 -0.74 -19.65 21.25
C PRO A 97 0.10 -18.51 20.62
N ILE A 98 0.16 -17.38 21.32
CA ILE A 98 0.70 -16.11 20.83
C ILE A 98 2.24 -16.15 20.76
N ARG A 99 2.81 -15.79 19.60
CA ARG A 99 4.26 -15.54 19.45
C ARG A 99 4.61 -14.07 19.77
N PRO A 100 5.77 -13.77 20.39
CA PRO A 100 5.97 -12.50 21.10
C PRO A 100 6.33 -11.26 20.25
N ILE A 101 6.32 -11.34 18.91
CA ILE A 101 6.66 -10.18 18.07
C ILE A 101 5.35 -9.58 17.56
N LEU A 102 4.73 -8.77 18.42
CA LEU A 102 3.42 -8.18 18.19
C LEU A 102 3.58 -6.73 17.68
N VAL A 103 3.41 -6.51 16.37
CA VAL A 103 3.33 -5.16 15.80
C VAL A 103 1.88 -4.67 15.92
N VAL A 104 1.60 -3.85 16.94
CA VAL A 104 0.24 -3.42 17.31
C VAL A 104 -0.12 -2.09 16.64
N GLY A 105 -1.25 -2.03 15.94
CA GLY A 105 -1.87 -0.79 15.46
C GLY A 105 -2.69 -0.95 14.17
N LYS A 106 -3.84 -0.27 14.06
CA LYS A 106 -4.68 -0.25 12.83
C LYS A 106 -3.90 0.20 11.59
N GLU A 107 -3.05 1.21 11.75
CA GLU A 107 -2.16 1.73 10.71
C GLU A 107 -1.14 0.67 10.26
N ASN A 108 -0.57 -0.08 11.20
CA ASN A 108 0.38 -1.15 10.92
C ASN A 108 -0.25 -2.31 10.13
N ARG A 109 -1.56 -2.56 10.30
CA ARG A 109 -2.28 -3.57 9.53
C ARG A 109 -2.46 -3.13 8.07
N GLN A 110 -2.73 -1.85 7.82
CA GLN A 110 -2.84 -1.32 6.46
C GLN A 110 -1.49 -1.34 5.76
N LEU A 111 -0.43 -0.88 6.44
CA LEU A 111 0.96 -0.96 5.95
C LEU A 111 1.37 -2.41 5.60
N ALA A 112 1.00 -3.40 6.42
CA ALA A 112 1.31 -4.80 6.14
C ALA A 112 0.55 -5.37 4.93
N VAL A 113 -0.60 -4.80 4.56
CA VAL A 113 -1.32 -5.18 3.34
C VAL A 113 -0.66 -4.54 2.12
N GLU A 114 -0.36 -3.25 2.20
CA GLU A 114 0.33 -2.50 1.14
C GLU A 114 1.68 -3.14 0.79
N VAL A 115 2.49 -3.50 1.79
CA VAL A 115 3.76 -4.20 1.57
C VAL A 115 3.58 -5.53 0.83
N ARG A 116 2.53 -6.30 1.12
CA ARG A 116 2.27 -7.56 0.40
C ARG A 116 1.84 -7.34 -1.05
N GLU A 117 1.05 -6.30 -1.31
CA GLU A 117 0.64 -5.96 -2.68
C GLU A 117 1.85 -5.51 -3.50
N ASP A 118 2.73 -4.70 -2.91
CA ASP A 118 3.97 -4.25 -3.54
C ASP A 118 4.94 -5.40 -3.81
N GLU A 119 5.12 -6.33 -2.86
CA GLU A 119 5.93 -7.54 -3.04
C GLU A 119 5.40 -8.41 -4.20
N ALA A 120 4.07 -8.56 -4.32
CA ALA A 120 3.47 -9.32 -5.41
C ALA A 120 3.67 -8.63 -6.78
N ALA A 121 3.53 -7.31 -6.83
CA ALA A 121 3.78 -6.52 -8.04
C ALA A 121 5.25 -6.57 -8.47
N LEU A 122 6.18 -6.51 -7.52
CA LEU A 122 7.62 -6.63 -7.78
C LEU A 122 7.97 -8.01 -8.36
N ALA A 123 7.47 -9.09 -7.76
CA ALA A 123 7.69 -10.44 -8.28
C ALA A 123 7.17 -10.60 -9.74
N GLY A 124 6.02 -10.02 -10.05
CA GLY A 124 5.48 -10.02 -11.43
C GLY A 124 6.35 -9.25 -12.42
N ARG A 125 6.96 -8.13 -12.02
CA ARG A 125 7.89 -7.37 -12.86
C ARG A 125 9.20 -8.11 -13.08
N GLU A 126 9.74 -8.72 -12.03
CA GLU A 126 11.00 -9.46 -12.10
C GLU A 126 10.90 -10.66 -13.05
N THR A 127 9.81 -11.41 -13.00
CA THR A 127 9.54 -12.49 -13.97
C THR A 127 9.43 -11.99 -15.42
N SER A 128 8.87 -10.79 -15.63
CA SER A 128 8.77 -10.17 -16.95
C SER A 128 10.14 -9.73 -17.47
N ILE A 129 10.97 -9.13 -16.61
CA ILE A 129 12.35 -8.74 -16.94
C ILE A 129 13.18 -9.97 -17.31
N GLU A 130 13.11 -11.04 -16.51
CA GLU A 130 13.82 -12.29 -16.82
C GLU A 130 13.39 -12.90 -18.17
N ALA A 131 12.09 -12.83 -18.49
CA ALA A 131 11.57 -13.33 -19.76
C ALA A 131 12.09 -12.49 -20.94
N GLU A 132 12.07 -11.15 -20.82
CA GLU A 132 12.59 -10.24 -21.84
C GLU A 132 14.10 -10.38 -22.03
N GLU A 133 14.88 -10.54 -20.95
CA GLU A 133 16.32 -10.78 -21.03
C GLU A 133 16.66 -12.07 -21.76
N LYS A 134 15.91 -13.16 -21.48
CA LYS A 134 16.07 -14.44 -22.20
C LYS A 134 15.72 -14.30 -23.69
N ALA A 135 14.65 -13.58 -24.01
CA ALA A 135 14.28 -13.31 -25.40
C ALA A 135 15.38 -12.49 -26.12
N LEU A 136 15.89 -11.45 -25.47
CA LEU A 136 16.93 -10.59 -26.02
C LEU A 136 18.26 -11.34 -26.21
N ALA A 137 18.62 -12.23 -25.27
CA ALA A 137 19.78 -13.10 -25.41
C ALA A 137 19.66 -14.06 -26.59
N THR A 138 18.46 -14.58 -26.85
CA THR A 138 18.20 -15.47 -28.00
C THR A 138 18.35 -14.71 -29.31
N VAL A 139 17.71 -13.55 -29.43
CA VAL A 139 17.81 -12.67 -30.63
C VAL A 139 19.27 -12.26 -30.89
N ARG A 140 20.05 -11.98 -29.84
CA ARG A 140 21.49 -11.68 -29.98
C ARG A 140 22.28 -12.86 -30.52
N LYS A 141 22.02 -14.09 -30.05
CA LYS A 141 22.67 -15.30 -30.56
C LYS A 141 22.33 -15.54 -32.02
N ASP A 142 21.05 -15.42 -32.39
CA ASP A 142 20.61 -15.59 -33.77
C ASP A 142 21.26 -14.56 -34.68
N LYS A 143 21.36 -13.31 -34.22
CA LYS A 143 22.10 -12.24 -34.90
C LYS A 143 23.56 -12.63 -35.13
N ASP A 144 24.23 -13.13 -34.10
CA ASP A 144 25.66 -13.47 -34.18
C ASP A 144 25.96 -14.63 -35.13
N ILE A 145 24.98 -15.51 -35.39
CA ILE A 145 25.06 -16.61 -36.36
C ILE A 145 24.70 -16.13 -37.77
N ALA A 146 23.63 -15.35 -37.92
CA ALA A 146 23.07 -14.96 -39.21
C ALA A 146 23.99 -14.02 -40.00
N PHE A 147 24.56 -12.99 -39.35
CA PHE A 147 25.36 -11.98 -40.06
C PHE A 147 26.65 -12.52 -40.68
N PRO A 148 27.42 -13.41 -40.02
CA PRO A 148 28.54 -14.10 -40.66
C PRO A 148 28.14 -14.96 -41.86
N ALA A 149 27.04 -15.70 -41.76
CA ALA A 149 26.55 -16.56 -42.86
C ALA A 149 26.13 -15.73 -44.08
N ILE A 150 25.39 -14.64 -43.83
CA ILE A 150 25.00 -13.67 -44.87
C ILE A 150 26.25 -13.03 -45.50
N ALA A 151 27.21 -12.60 -44.68
CA ALA A 151 28.45 -12.01 -45.17
C ALA A 151 29.25 -12.97 -46.06
N LYS A 152 29.35 -14.24 -45.66
CA LYS A 152 30.00 -15.28 -46.46
C LYS A 152 29.31 -15.46 -47.82
N THR A 153 27.99 -15.58 -47.82
CA THR A 153 27.19 -15.77 -49.05
C THR A 153 27.34 -14.59 -50.02
N ILE A 154 27.27 -13.35 -49.52
CA ILE A 154 27.46 -12.14 -50.33
C ILE A 154 28.91 -12.05 -50.83
N GLY A 155 29.88 -12.37 -49.97
CA GLY A 155 31.30 -12.41 -50.34
C GLY A 155 31.55 -13.38 -51.49
N GLU A 156 31.06 -14.61 -51.40
CA GLU A 156 31.17 -15.62 -52.47
C GLU A 156 30.54 -15.14 -53.79
N ALA A 157 29.33 -14.55 -53.72
CA ALA A 157 28.63 -14.05 -54.90
C ALA A 157 29.30 -12.81 -55.56
N THR A 158 30.04 -12.00 -54.81
CA THR A 158 30.63 -10.74 -55.28
C THR A 158 32.16 -10.78 -55.44
N SER A 159 32.78 -11.92 -55.16
CA SER A 159 34.23 -12.14 -55.19
C SER A 159 34.86 -11.86 -56.57
N VAL A 160 34.09 -12.00 -57.66
CA VAL A 160 34.58 -11.72 -59.02
C VAL A 160 34.55 -10.22 -59.34
N THR A 161 33.67 -9.46 -58.69
CA THR A 161 33.36 -8.07 -59.04
C THR A 161 33.98 -7.05 -58.08
N THR A 162 34.34 -7.48 -56.86
CA THR A 162 34.82 -6.57 -55.82
C THR A 162 36.02 -7.18 -55.10
N PRO A 163 37.24 -6.58 -55.20
CA PRO A 163 38.46 -7.18 -54.67
C PRO A 163 38.59 -7.11 -53.13
N ARG A 164 37.57 -6.63 -52.40
CA ARG A 164 37.57 -6.53 -50.94
C ARG A 164 36.69 -7.60 -50.31
N ASN A 165 37.21 -8.32 -49.32
CA ASN A 165 36.47 -9.32 -48.54
C ASN A 165 35.30 -8.67 -47.78
N PHE A 166 34.07 -9.04 -48.14
CA PHE A 166 32.85 -8.67 -47.44
C PHE A 166 32.73 -9.47 -46.13
N ARG A 167 32.61 -8.79 -44.97
CA ARG A 167 32.66 -9.41 -43.63
C ARG A 167 31.42 -9.10 -42.80
N LYS A 168 31.28 -9.76 -41.64
CA LYS A 168 30.16 -9.57 -40.69
C LYS A 168 29.79 -8.08 -40.45
N PRO A 169 30.74 -7.16 -40.18
CA PRO A 169 30.40 -5.75 -39.93
C PRO A 169 29.79 -5.05 -41.15
N ASP A 170 30.15 -5.48 -42.37
CA ASP A 170 29.61 -4.92 -43.61
C ASP A 170 28.16 -5.36 -43.82
N ALA A 171 27.86 -6.63 -43.52
CA ALA A 171 26.50 -7.15 -43.54
C ALA A 171 25.60 -6.44 -42.51
N GLU A 172 26.10 -6.19 -41.29
CA GLU A 172 25.37 -5.44 -40.27
C GLU A 172 25.06 -4.00 -40.70
N LYS A 173 26.04 -3.29 -41.29
CA LYS A 173 25.84 -1.94 -41.83
C LYS A 173 24.85 -1.92 -43.00
N ALA A 174 24.94 -2.90 -43.91
CA ALA A 174 24.02 -3.03 -45.04
C ALA A 174 22.58 -3.29 -44.58
N PHE A 175 22.39 -4.17 -43.59
CA PHE A 175 21.09 -4.44 -43.00
C PHE A 175 20.52 -3.21 -42.29
N ALA A 176 21.31 -2.51 -41.48
CA ALA A 176 20.87 -1.29 -40.81
C ALA A 176 20.43 -0.22 -41.83
N LYS A 177 21.17 -0.06 -42.93
CA LYS A 177 20.80 0.86 -44.02
C LYS A 177 19.49 0.43 -44.69
N ALA A 178 19.35 -0.85 -45.04
CA ALA A 178 18.15 -1.39 -45.68
C ALA A 178 16.90 -1.29 -44.79
N ALA A 179 17.01 -1.60 -43.50
CA ALA A 179 15.92 -1.47 -42.53
C ALA A 179 15.47 -0.01 -42.37
N THR A 180 16.42 0.92 -42.38
CA THR A 180 16.12 2.35 -42.34
C THR A 180 15.37 2.79 -43.59
N THR A 181 15.83 2.39 -44.77
CA THR A 181 15.16 2.67 -46.06
C THR A 181 13.75 2.07 -46.12
N ALA A 182 13.57 0.83 -45.65
CA ALA A 182 12.25 0.18 -45.61
C ALA A 182 11.24 0.95 -44.73
N ARG A 183 11.66 1.39 -43.53
CA ARG A 183 10.83 2.22 -42.64
C ARG A 183 10.46 3.56 -43.26
N PHE A 184 11.38 4.20 -44.00
CA PHE A 184 11.07 5.42 -44.74
C PHE A 184 10.00 5.19 -45.82
N HIS A 185 10.05 4.05 -46.52
CA HIS A 185 9.03 3.71 -47.51
C HIS A 185 7.68 3.35 -46.90
N GLU A 186 7.64 2.61 -45.79
CA GLU A 186 6.39 2.31 -45.06
C GLU A 186 5.70 3.58 -44.56
N ASN A 187 6.45 4.49 -43.94
CA ASN A 187 5.91 5.76 -43.46
C ASN A 187 5.40 6.64 -44.60
N TYR A 188 6.09 6.67 -45.75
CA TYR A 188 5.66 7.44 -46.91
C TYR A 188 4.40 6.84 -47.57
N ALA A 189 4.29 5.51 -47.62
CA ALA A 189 3.10 4.82 -48.11
C ALA A 189 1.88 5.06 -47.19
N ALA A 190 2.06 4.99 -45.87
CA ALA A 190 1.02 5.29 -44.89
C ALA A 190 0.52 6.75 -45.02
N MET A 191 1.43 7.70 -45.27
CA MET A 191 1.08 9.11 -45.45
C MET A 191 0.32 9.39 -46.75
N ARG A 192 0.52 8.58 -47.80
CA ARG A 192 -0.20 8.69 -49.08
C ARG A 192 -1.58 8.04 -49.08
N ILE A 193 -1.83 7.07 -48.19
CA ILE A 193 -3.14 6.42 -48.04
C ILE A 193 -4.06 7.26 -47.14
N ALA A 194 -3.49 8.10 -46.28
CA ALA A 194 -4.21 8.97 -45.34
C ALA A 194 -4.56 10.38 -45.90
N ALA A 195 -4.24 10.68 -47.16
CA ALA A 195 -4.52 11.94 -47.85
C ALA A 195 -5.49 11.71 -49.02
#